data_AF-A0A7S2B3P4-F1
#
_entry.id   AF-A0A7S2B3P4-F1
#
_cell.length_a   1.000
_cell.length_b   1.000
_cell.length_c   1.000
_cell.angle_alpha   90.00
_cell.angle_beta   90.00
_cell.angle_gamma   90.00
#
_symmetry.space_group_name_H-M   'P 1'
#
loop_
_entity.id
_entity.type
_entity.pdbx_description
1 polymer ?
#
loop_
_entity_poly.entity_id
_entity_poly.type
_entity_poly.pdbx_seq_one_letter_code
_entity_poly.pdbx_strand_id
1 'polypeptide(L)'
;VACTICSILAVLVFNGWEIGTTESIIVSITAGFSVDYVVHLAHAMVEKAHAPLDEQVREAFRDMGVSVFSGMFTSVAASFFLFFCSLQFFFKFGTFLCSTVIFSYLFSTTLFPALCLTLGTTFKRENTPVHTGISDDEKPSGVYDDSKL
;
A
#
# COMPACT_ATOMS: atom_id res chain seq x y z
N VAL A 1 -5.57 6.57 3.83
CA VAL A 1 -6.18 7.79 3.25
C VAL A 1 -5.79 9.05 4.01
N ALA A 2 -6.17 9.23 5.28
CA ALA A 2 -5.83 10.46 6.02
C ALA A 2 -4.31 10.70 6.15
N CYS A 3 -3.54 9.66 6.48
CA CYS A 3 -2.07 9.75 6.59
C CYS A 3 -1.38 10.02 5.25
N THR A 4 -1.89 9.45 4.15
CA THR A 4 -1.35 9.69 2.79
C THR A 4 -1.67 11.10 2.30
N ILE A 5 -2.87 11.62 2.60
CA ILE A 5 -3.23 13.01 2.30
C ILE A 5 -2.41 13.98 3.17
N CYS A 6 -2.26 13.72 4.47
CA CYS A 6 -1.44 14.56 5.36
C CYS A 6 0.03 14.62 4.94
N SER A 7 0.61 13.51 4.49
CA SER A 7 2.01 13.49 4.02
C SER A 7 2.19 14.30 2.74
N ILE A 8 1.23 14.25 1.82
CA ILE A 8 1.25 15.09 0.60
C ILE A 8 1.06 16.55 0.94
N LEU A 9 0.09 16.89 1.79
CA LEU A 9 -0.10 18.25 2.28
C LEU A 9 1.14 18.78 3.01
N ALA A 10 1.83 17.93 3.78
CA ALA A 10 3.09 18.30 4.43
C ALA A 10 4.20 18.61 3.42
N VAL A 11 4.33 17.82 2.35
CA VAL A 11 5.29 18.10 1.25
C VAL A 11 4.94 19.40 0.53
N LEU A 12 3.65 19.69 0.33
CA LEU A 12 3.19 20.93 -0.29
C LEU A 12 3.53 22.17 0.57
N VAL A 13 3.27 22.08 1.88
CA VAL A 13 3.59 23.14 2.83
C VAL A 13 5.11 23.34 2.93
N PHE A 14 5.89 22.25 2.93
CA PHE A 14 7.36 22.33 3.01
C PHE A 14 7.99 23.00 1.78
N ASN A 15 7.38 22.85 0.60
CA ASN A 15 7.82 23.54 -0.61
C ASN A 15 7.37 25.02 -0.65
N GLY A 16 6.48 25.45 0.24
CA GLY A 16 5.99 26.83 0.31
C GLY A 16 5.12 27.25 -0.88
N TRP A 17 4.45 26.29 -1.52
CA TRP A 17 3.67 26.54 -2.72
C TRP A 17 2.22 26.89 -2.38
N GLU A 18 1.66 27.87 -3.10
CA GLU A 18 0.24 28.21 -2.99
C GLU A 18 -0.61 27.04 -3.52
N ILE A 19 -1.70 26.73 -2.81
CA ILE A 19 -2.66 25.71 -3.25
C ILE A 19 -3.35 26.21 -4.51
N GLY A 20 -2.83 25.80 -5.67
CA GLY A 20 -3.37 26.08 -6.98
C GLY A 20 -4.17 24.90 -7.53
N THR A 21 -4.41 24.96 -8.84
CA THR A 21 -5.15 23.91 -9.56
C THR A 21 -4.39 22.57 -9.56
N THR A 22 -3.06 22.60 -9.63
CA THR A 22 -2.21 21.40 -9.67
C THR A 22 -2.32 20.59 -8.39
N GLU A 23 -2.25 21.24 -7.24
CA GLU A 23 -2.31 20.64 -5.91
C GLU A 23 -3.67 19.96 -5.68
N SER A 24 -4.76 20.61 -6.10
CA SER A 24 -6.11 20.06 -6.01
C SER A 24 -6.26 18.75 -6.79
N ILE A 25 -5.75 18.70 -8.02
CA ILE A 25 -5.76 17.49 -8.86
C ILE A 25 -4.97 16.35 -8.19
N ILE A 26 -3.82 16.67 -7.60
CA ILE A 26 -2.96 15.67 -6.95
C ILE A 26 -3.62 15.08 -5.70
N VAL A 27 -4.31 15.89 -4.90
CA VAL A 27 -5.08 15.43 -3.75
C VAL A 27 -6.22 14.50 -4.20
N SER A 28 -6.92 14.83 -5.28
CA SER A 28 -7.99 13.97 -5.81
C SER A 28 -7.46 12.64 -6.33
N ILE A 29 -6.35 12.64 -7.07
CA ILE A 29 -5.70 11.42 -7.58
C ILE A 29 -5.27 10.52 -6.42
N THR A 30 -4.67 11.09 -5.37
CA THR A 30 -4.24 10.33 -4.19
C THR A 30 -5.41 9.65 -3.48
N ALA A 31 -6.51 10.38 -3.31
CA ALA A 31 -7.71 9.82 -2.69
C ALA A 31 -8.26 8.65 -3.52
N GLY A 32 -8.33 8.81 -4.85
CA GLY A 32 -8.73 7.75 -5.78
C GLY A 32 -7.83 6.52 -5.68
N PHE A 33 -6.51 6.71 -5.78
CA PHE A 33 -5.52 5.63 -5.74
C PHE A 33 -5.56 4.85 -4.40
N SER A 34 -5.83 5.56 -3.30
CA SER A 34 -5.98 4.92 -1.99
C SER A 34 -7.21 4.01 -1.91
N VAL A 35 -8.34 4.44 -2.50
CA VAL A 35 -9.60 3.66 -2.47
C VAL A 35 -9.54 2.49 -3.44
N ASP A 36 -9.00 2.69 -4.63
CA ASP A 36 -8.80 1.62 -5.62
C ASP A 36 -8.02 0.45 -4.99
N TYR A 37 -6.94 0.78 -4.28
CA TYR A 37 -6.12 -0.23 -3.64
C TYR A 37 -6.87 -1.02 -2.56
N VAL A 38 -7.65 -0.34 -1.72
CA VAL A 38 -8.44 -0.99 -0.65
C VAL A 38 -9.50 -1.92 -1.25
N VAL A 39 -10.21 -1.47 -2.28
CA VAL A 39 -11.30 -2.24 -2.89
C VAL A 39 -10.76 -3.47 -3.62
N HIS A 40 -9.69 -3.32 -4.40
CA HIS A 40 -9.06 -4.44 -5.10
C HIS A 40 -8.49 -5.47 -4.15
N LEU A 41 -7.85 -5.03 -3.07
CA LEU A 41 -7.34 -5.96 -2.08
C LEU A 41 -8.47 -6.64 -1.30
N ALA A 42 -9.50 -5.91 -0.91
CA ALA A 42 -10.66 -6.51 -0.24
C ALA A 42 -11.32 -7.57 -1.12
N HIS A 43 -11.43 -7.33 -2.43
CA HIS A 43 -11.92 -8.31 -3.38
C HIS A 43 -11.02 -9.55 -3.45
N ALA A 44 -9.71 -9.37 -3.59
CA ALA A 44 -8.74 -10.47 -3.63
C ALA A 44 -8.69 -11.29 -2.32
N MET A 45 -8.92 -10.64 -1.17
CA MET A 45 -9.05 -11.32 0.12
C MET A 45 -10.31 -12.18 0.19
N VAL A 46 -11.45 -11.65 -0.27
CA VAL A 46 -12.73 -12.39 -0.31
C VAL A 46 -12.65 -13.58 -1.25
N GLU A 47 -11.97 -13.44 -2.39
CA GLU A 47 -11.76 -14.55 -3.33
C GLU A 47 -10.95 -15.70 -2.70
N LYS A 48 -10.03 -15.39 -1.77
CA LYS A 48 -9.17 -16.36 -1.09
C LYS A 48 -9.61 -16.68 0.34
N ALA A 49 -10.88 -16.43 0.68
CA ALA A 49 -11.45 -16.55 2.04
C ALA A 49 -11.22 -17.90 2.76
N HIS A 50 -10.79 -18.94 2.04
CA HIS A 50 -10.53 -20.29 2.56
C HIS A 50 -9.15 -20.47 3.20
N ALA A 51 -8.19 -19.56 2.99
CA ALA A 51 -6.84 -19.63 3.54
C ALA A 51 -6.73 -18.90 4.91
N PRO A 52 -5.69 -19.14 5.73
CA PRO A 52 -5.47 -18.34 6.93
C PRO A 52 -5.17 -16.88 6.54
N LEU A 53 -5.58 -15.93 7.39
CA LEU A 53 -5.63 -14.51 7.06
C LEU A 53 -4.27 -13.92 6.68
N ASP A 54 -3.20 -14.40 7.29
CA ASP A 54 -1.82 -14.02 6.96
C ASP A 54 -1.43 -14.43 5.54
N GLU A 55 -1.87 -15.60 5.10
CA GLU A 55 -1.63 -16.10 3.75
C GLU A 55 -2.51 -15.38 2.72
N GLN A 56 -3.79 -15.13 3.05
CA GLN A 56 -4.68 -14.30 2.22
C GLN A 56 -4.11 -12.91 1.97
N VAL A 57 -3.69 -12.21 3.05
CA VAL A 57 -3.12 -10.86 2.94
C VAL A 57 -1.83 -10.89 2.13
N ARG A 58 -0.95 -11.88 2.36
CA ARG A 58 0.33 -11.96 1.64
C ARG A 58 0.13 -12.21 0.16
N GLU A 59 -0.76 -13.12 -0.21
CA GLU A 59 -1.05 -13.41 -1.61
C GLU A 59 -1.80 -12.27 -2.30
N ALA A 60 -2.84 -11.72 -1.66
CA ALA A 60 -3.57 -10.58 -2.19
C ALA A 60 -2.63 -9.37 -2.39
N PHE A 61 -1.71 -9.12 -1.45
CA PHE A 61 -0.72 -8.04 -1.58
C PHE A 61 0.26 -8.31 -2.73
N ARG A 62 0.68 -9.56 -2.93
CA ARG A 62 1.58 -9.94 -4.02
C ARG A 62 0.92 -9.73 -5.39
N ASP A 63 -0.33 -10.17 -5.52
CA ASP A 63 -1.07 -10.04 -6.79
C ASP A 63 -1.41 -8.58 -7.09
N MET A 64 -1.89 -7.83 -6.08
CA MET A 64 -2.29 -6.42 -6.26
C MET A 64 -1.09 -5.47 -6.35
N GLY A 65 0.01 -5.76 -5.64
CA GLY A 65 1.20 -4.91 -5.62
C GLY A 65 1.83 -4.72 -7.00
N VAL A 66 1.87 -5.78 -7.82
CA VAL A 66 2.41 -5.72 -9.19
C VAL A 66 1.54 -4.87 -10.11
N SER A 67 0.21 -5.00 -10.00
CA SER A 67 -0.75 -4.20 -10.78
C SER A 67 -0.59 -2.70 -10.49
N VAL A 68 -0.58 -2.35 -9.20
CA VAL A 68 -0.47 -0.97 -8.71
C VAL A 68 0.88 -0.36 -9.05
N PHE A 69 1.97 -1.13 -8.95
CA PHE A 69 3.29 -0.69 -9.35
C PHE A 69 3.34 -0.35 -10.85
N SER A 70 2.69 -1.14 -11.70
CA SER A 70 2.60 -0.84 -13.13
C SER A 70 1.83 0.46 -13.40
N GLY A 71 0.73 0.73 -12.68
CA GLY A 71 -0.04 1.96 -12.79
C GLY A 71 0.73 3.20 -12.29
N MET A 72 1.52 3.04 -11.23
CA MET A 72 2.46 4.07 -10.78
C MET A 72 3.51 4.35 -11.86
N PHE A 73 4.10 3.29 -12.44
CA PHE A 73 5.14 3.41 -13.46
C PHE A 73 4.62 4.13 -14.71
N THR A 74 3.42 3.81 -15.19
CA THR A 74 2.81 4.51 -16.33
C THR A 74 2.49 5.97 -16.01
N SER A 75 2.11 6.29 -14.77
CA SER A 75 1.87 7.67 -14.31
C SER A 75 3.16 8.50 -14.27
N VAL A 76 4.26 7.89 -13.82
CA VAL A 76 5.61 8.49 -13.85
C VAL A 76 6.08 8.65 -15.30
N ALA A 77 5.87 7.65 -16.15
CA ALA A 77 6.21 7.72 -17.57
C ALA A 77 5.42 8.81 -18.30
N ALA A 78 4.13 8.98 -18.01
CA ALA A 78 3.31 10.06 -18.55
C ALA A 78 3.83 11.43 -18.10
N SER A 79 4.21 11.56 -16.83
CA SER A 79 4.83 12.77 -16.29
C SER A 79 6.18 13.08 -16.96
N PHE A 80 6.97 12.05 -17.27
CA PHE A 80 8.22 12.19 -18.01
C PHE A 80 7.98 12.63 -19.46
N PHE A 81 6.95 12.11 -20.12
CA PHE A 81 6.58 12.55 -21.46
C PHE A 81 6.12 14.01 -21.48
N LEU A 82 5.44 14.47 -20.42
CA LEU A 82 5.04 15.88 -20.26
C LEU A 82 6.26 16.82 -20.14
N PHE A 83 7.41 16.36 -19.66
CA PHE A 83 8.64 17.16 -19.68
C PHE A 83 9.19 17.42 -21.08
N PHE A 84 8.90 16.54 -22.04
CA PHE A 84 9.30 16.74 -23.43
C PHE A 84 8.41 17.77 -24.14
N CYS A 85 7.28 18.16 -23.55
CA CYS A 85 6.39 19.20 -24.06
C CYS A 85 6.91 20.59 -23.65
N SER A 86 7.18 21.46 -24.62
CA SER A 86 7.78 22.80 -24.44
C SER A 86 6.84 23.85 -23.78
N LEU A 87 5.89 23.43 -22.94
CA LEU A 87 4.97 24.32 -22.22
C LEU A 87 5.38 24.42 -20.76
N GLN A 88 5.75 25.63 -20.33
CA GLN A 88 6.20 25.94 -18.95
C GLN A 88 5.20 25.47 -17.87
N PHE A 89 3.90 25.48 -18.18
CA PHE A 89 2.86 24.96 -17.28
C PHE A 89 2.95 23.44 -17.10
N PHE A 90 3.13 22.68 -18.18
CA PHE A 90 3.19 21.22 -18.12
C PHE A 90 4.46 20.70 -17.46
N PHE A 91 5.58 21.43 -17.56
CA PHE A 91 6.81 21.07 -16.87
C PHE A 91 6.66 21.11 -15.34
N LYS A 92 6.08 22.20 -14.81
CA LYS A 92 5.81 22.32 -13.37
C LYS A 92 4.80 21.28 -12.90
N PHE A 93 3.73 21.09 -13.66
CA PHE A 93 2.70 20.09 -13.37
C PHE A 93 3.26 18.66 -13.34
N GLY A 94 4.04 18.26 -14.36
CA GLY A 94 4.63 16.93 -14.46
C GLY A 94 5.62 16.62 -13.34
N THR A 95 6.45 17.59 -12.94
CA THR A 95 7.37 17.42 -11.80
C THR A 95 6.61 17.13 -10.50
N PHE A 96 5.51 17.86 -10.29
CA PHE A 96 4.69 17.76 -9.10
C PHE A 96 3.91 16.45 -9.04
N LEU A 97 3.32 16.06 -10.17
CA LEU A 97 2.60 14.80 -10.30
C LEU A 97 3.53 13.61 -10.08
N CYS A 98 4.70 13.60 -10.72
CA CYS A 98 5.69 12.53 -10.58
C CYS A 98 6.16 12.37 -9.13
N SER A 99 6.61 13.47 -8.51
CA SER A 99 7.10 13.43 -7.12
C SER A 99 6.02 12.92 -6.17
N THR A 100 4.79 13.42 -6.33
CA THR A 100 3.70 13.04 -5.42
C THR A 100 3.26 11.59 -5.60
N VAL A 101 3.17 11.10 -6.84
CA VAL A 101 2.81 9.69 -7.11
C VAL A 101 3.82 8.74 -6.46
N ILE A 102 5.11 9.05 -6.55
CA ILE A 102 6.18 8.24 -5.94
C ILE A 102 6.07 8.25 -4.40
N PHE A 103 5.96 9.44 -3.79
CA PHE A 103 5.81 9.54 -2.33
C PHE A 103 4.53 8.85 -1.84
N SER A 104 3.41 9.07 -2.53
CA SER A 104 2.12 8.46 -2.22
C SER A 104 2.17 6.94 -2.31
N TYR A 105 2.80 6.39 -3.37
CA TYR A 105 3.00 4.96 -3.50
C TYR A 105 3.84 4.38 -2.37
N LEU A 106 5.00 4.98 -2.05
CA LEU A 106 5.87 4.50 -0.97
C LEU A 106 5.15 4.46 0.38
N PHE A 107 4.43 5.54 0.73
CA PHE A 107 3.67 5.62 1.97
C PHE A 107 2.48 4.67 1.98
N SER A 108 1.74 4.55 0.88
CA SER A 108 0.59 3.63 0.79
C SER A 108 1.03 2.17 0.92
N THR A 109 2.11 1.79 0.23
CA THR A 109 2.64 0.42 0.20
C THR A 109 3.25 0.00 1.56
N THR A 110 3.65 0.94 2.41
CA THR A 110 4.15 0.64 3.78
C THR A 110 3.06 0.71 4.85
N LEU A 111 2.21 1.74 4.85
CA LEU A 111 1.14 1.89 5.84
C LEU A 111 0.05 0.84 5.70
N PHE A 112 -0.26 0.45 4.47
CA PHE A 112 -1.35 -0.47 4.20
C PHE A 112 -1.11 -1.90 4.76
N PRO A 113 0.03 -2.58 4.49
CA PRO A 113 0.27 -3.91 5.06
C PRO A 113 0.39 -3.86 6.58
N ALA A 114 0.94 -2.77 7.15
CA ALA A 114 0.94 -2.57 8.59
C ALA A 114 -0.49 -2.53 9.18
N LEU A 115 -1.42 -1.86 8.49
CA LEU A 115 -2.83 -1.79 8.88
C LEU A 115 -3.55 -3.14 8.72
N CYS A 116 -3.33 -3.85 7.61
CA CYS A 116 -3.92 -5.17 7.39
C CYS A 116 -3.45 -6.20 8.43
N LEU A 117 -2.19 -6.17 8.84
CA LEU A 117 -1.67 -7.03 9.89
C LEU A 117 -2.26 -6.69 11.27
N THR A 118 -2.44 -5.41 11.60
CA THR A 118 -3.05 -5.01 12.88
C THR A 118 -4.55 -5.31 12.93
N LEU A 119 -5.30 -5.07 11.86
CA LEU A 119 -6.72 -5.39 11.79
C LEU A 119 -6.96 -6.91 11.73
N GLY A 120 -6.10 -7.64 11.01
CA GLY A 120 -6.23 -9.08 10.91
C GLY A 120 -5.89 -9.84 12.18
N THR A 121 -4.88 -9.38 12.92
CA THR A 121 -4.57 -9.94 14.24
C THR A 121 -5.66 -9.64 15.27
N THR A 122 -6.37 -8.51 15.13
CA THR A 122 -7.51 -8.16 16.00
C THR A 122 -8.69 -9.10 15.77
N PHE A 123 -9.03 -9.42 14.51
CA PHE A 123 -10.14 -10.33 14.19
C PHE A 123 -9.90 -11.77 14.67
N LYS A 124 -8.64 -12.22 14.73
CA LYS A 124 -8.28 -13.53 15.28
C LYS A 124 -8.30 -13.58 16.82
N ARG A 125 -8.27 -12.42 17.49
CA ARG A 125 -8.20 -12.32 18.96
C ARG A 125 -9.54 -12.44 19.67
N GLU A 126 -10.67 -12.24 18.97
CA GLU A 126 -12.00 -12.33 19.57
C GLU A 126 -12.50 -13.78 19.76
N ASN A 127 -11.96 -14.74 18.98
CA ASN A 127 -12.42 -16.14 19.01
C ASN A 127 -11.41 -17.12 19.64
N THR A 128 -10.40 -16.64 20.36
CA THR A 128 -9.47 -17.52 21.07
C THR A 128 -9.76 -17.43 22.57
N PRO A 129 -10.34 -18.47 23.22
CA PRO A 129 -10.39 -18.48 24.67
C PRO A 129 -8.96 -18.43 25.21
N VAL A 130 -8.76 -17.54 26.19
CA VAL A 130 -7.54 -17.42 26.97
C VAL A 130 -7.19 -18.79 27.56
N HIS A 131 -6.24 -19.50 26.94
CA HIS A 131 -5.45 -20.49 27.65
C HIS A 131 -4.11 -19.85 28.01
N THR A 132 -4.11 -19.38 29.25
CA THR A 132 -2.98 -19.03 30.11
C THR A 132 -1.90 -20.12 30.12
N GLY A 133 -0.62 -19.71 30.16
CA GLY A 133 0.55 -20.54 30.49
C GLY A 133 1.64 -20.42 29.44
N ILE A 134 2.73 -19.67 29.66
CA ILE A 134 4.00 -20.18 30.24
C ILE A 134 4.59 -21.25 29.30
N SER A 135 5.82 -21.22 28.78
CA SER A 135 7.02 -20.39 28.88
C SER A 135 8.02 -21.07 27.93
N ASP A 136 9.01 -20.30 27.47
CA ASP A 136 10.38 -20.72 27.18
C ASP A 136 10.67 -21.74 26.06
N ASP A 137 11.64 -21.34 25.24
CA ASP A 137 12.69 -22.18 24.67
C ASP A 137 12.31 -23.53 24.04
N GLU A 138 12.16 -23.58 22.70
CA GLU A 138 12.89 -24.57 21.90
C GLU A 138 12.88 -24.24 20.40
N LYS A 139 14.02 -23.79 19.87
CA LYS A 139 14.53 -24.30 18.58
C LYS A 139 15.54 -25.36 18.99
N PRO A 140 15.55 -26.58 18.42
CA PRO A 140 16.42 -26.73 17.25
C PRO A 140 15.97 -27.79 16.21
N SER A 141 16.57 -27.66 15.02
CA SER A 141 17.03 -28.71 14.11
C SER A 141 16.35 -30.10 14.05
N GLY A 142 15.85 -30.41 12.85
CA GLY A 142 16.31 -31.58 12.08
C GLY A 142 15.69 -32.96 12.34
N VAL A 143 15.54 -33.69 11.23
CA VAL A 143 15.56 -35.16 11.09
C VAL A 143 14.22 -35.92 11.25
N TYR A 144 13.65 -36.28 10.08
CA TYR A 144 13.25 -37.62 9.59
C TYR A 144 12.31 -38.53 10.42
N ASP A 145 11.22 -39.03 9.81
CA ASP A 145 10.97 -40.47 9.62
C ASP A 145 9.82 -40.71 8.61
N ASP A 146 10.19 -41.05 7.37
CA ASP A 146 9.34 -41.78 6.43
C ASP A 146 9.38 -43.26 6.81
N SER A 147 8.52 -43.71 7.74
CA SER A 147 8.13 -45.12 7.85
C SER A 147 6.90 -45.29 8.76
N LYS A 148 5.98 -46.18 8.34
CA LYS A 148 4.72 -46.62 9.00
C LYS A 148 3.54 -45.67 8.72
N LEU A 149 2.53 -46.00 7.91
CA LEU A 149 1.84 -47.28 7.64
C LEU A 149 1.23 -47.26 6.23
#